data_AF-A0A7I0J674-F1
#
_entry.id   AF-A0A7I0J674-F1
#
_cell.length_a   1.000
_cell.length_b   1.000
_cell.length_c   1.000
_cell.angle_alpha   90.00
_cell.angle_beta   90.00
_cell.angle_gamma   90.00
#
_symmetry.space_group_name_H-M   'P 1'
#
loop_
_entity.id
_entity.type
_entity.pdbx_description
1 polymer ?
#
loop_
_entity_poly.entity_id
_entity_poly.type
_entity_poly.pdbx_seq_one_letter_code
_entity_poly.pdbx_strand_id
1 'polypeptide(L)' 'RLGADAFGRFVAAIPPPLGIGTIELDDGTSAKGFLAETAGLAAATDISAYGGWRSYIARTNEIQRRLESVPSN' A
#
# COMPACT_ATOMS: atom_id res chain seq x y z
N ARG A 1 4.32 -19.34 1.96
CA ARG A 1 4.97 -18.89 3.22
C ARG A 1 6.46 -18.85 2.99
N LEU A 2 7.17 -17.84 3.50
CA LEU A 2 8.63 -17.75 3.38
C LEU A 2 9.30 -18.45 4.57
N GLY A 3 10.40 -19.15 4.33
CA GLY A 3 11.29 -19.61 5.41
C GLY A 3 12.01 -18.43 6.07
N ALA A 4 12.53 -18.61 7.28
CA ALA A 4 13.10 -17.53 8.09
C ALA A 4 14.22 -16.75 7.35
N ASP A 5 15.12 -17.45 6.68
CA ASP A 5 16.24 -16.87 5.94
C ASP A 5 15.76 -16.05 4.71
N ALA A 6 14.82 -16.59 3.93
CA ALA A 6 14.21 -15.85 2.81
C ALA A 6 13.40 -14.65 3.29
N PHE A 7 12.73 -14.77 4.43
CA PHE A 7 11.98 -13.68 5.05
C PHE A 7 12.91 -12.56 5.53
N GLY A 8 14.04 -12.92 6.17
CA GLY A 8 15.04 -11.93 6.60
C GLY A 8 15.60 -11.12 5.43
N ARG A 9 15.96 -11.80 4.32
CA ARG A 9 16.38 -11.11 3.09
C ARG A 9 15.31 -10.19 2.51
N PHE A 10 14.06 -10.64 2.53
CA PHE A 10 12.94 -9.83 2.06
C PHE A 10 12.75 -8.57 2.92
N VAL A 11 12.74 -8.72 4.25
CA VAL A 11 12.58 -7.58 5.17
C VAL A 11 13.73 -6.59 5.07
N ALA A 12 14.97 -7.08 4.93
CA ALA A 12 16.16 -6.23 4.78
C ALA A 12 16.15 -5.35 3.52
N ALA A 13 15.35 -5.71 2.51
CA ALA A 13 15.23 -4.95 1.27
C ALA A 13 14.12 -3.88 1.30
N ILE A 14 13.35 -3.78 2.39
CA ILE A 14 12.24 -2.82 2.49
C ILE A 14 12.82 -1.44 2.86
N PRO A 15 12.62 -0.41 2.01
CA PRO A 15 13.15 0.93 2.30
C PRO A 15 12.27 1.67 3.32
N PRO A 16 12.85 2.57 4.14
CA PRO A 16 12.07 3.54 4.90
C PRO A 16 11.14 4.36 3.97
N PRO A 17 9.93 4.73 4.42
CA PRO A 17 9.38 4.57 5.78
C PRO A 17 8.59 3.26 5.99
N LEU A 18 8.78 2.24 5.14
CA LEU A 18 8.03 0.99 5.22
C LEU A 18 8.73 -0.04 6.13
N GLY A 19 7.94 -0.92 6.72
CA GLY A 19 8.44 -2.05 7.51
C GLY A 19 7.46 -3.22 7.58
N ILE A 20 7.86 -4.32 8.20
CA ILE A 20 6.99 -5.46 8.48
C ILE A 20 6.65 -5.51 9.97
N GLY A 21 5.36 -5.46 10.27
CA GLY A 21 4.82 -5.65 11.62
C GLY A 21 3.81 -6.78 11.68
N THR A 22 3.13 -6.89 12.82
CA THR A 22 1.98 -7.78 12.99
C THR A 22 0.71 -7.01 12.68
N ILE A 23 -0.17 -7.60 11.86
CA ILE A 23 -1.50 -7.07 11.53
C ILE A 23 -2.57 -8.05 12.00
N GLU A 24 -3.75 -7.51 12.30
CA GLU A 24 -4.96 -8.28 12.59
C GLU A 24 -5.79 -8.42 11.31
N LEU A 25 -6.32 -9.61 11.08
CA LEU A 25 -7.23 -9.93 9.97
C LEU A 25 -8.69 -9.88 10.46
N ASP A 26 -9.64 -9.84 9.52
CA ASP A 26 -11.07 -9.76 9.82
C ASP A 26 -11.60 -10.96 10.62
N ASP A 27 -10.96 -12.11 10.48
CA ASP A 27 -11.23 -13.33 11.27
C ASP A 27 -10.62 -13.31 12.69
N GLY A 28 -9.98 -12.20 13.08
CA GLY A 28 -9.32 -12.01 14.38
C GLY A 28 -7.95 -12.70 14.49
N THR A 29 -7.47 -13.36 13.43
CA THR A 29 -6.13 -13.93 13.41
C THR A 29 -5.06 -12.87 13.13
N SER A 30 -3.80 -13.18 13.45
CA SER A 30 -2.67 -12.28 13.22
C SER A 30 -1.73 -12.79 12.13
N ALA A 31 -1.19 -11.87 11.33
CA ALA A 31 -0.22 -12.16 10.28
C ALA A 31 0.91 -11.12 10.24
N LYS A 32 1.99 -11.43 9.52
CA LYS A 32 3.02 -10.42 9.18
C LYS A 32 2.58 -9.65 7.94
N GLY A 33 2.58 -8.32 8.04
CA GLY A 33 2.12 -7.42 6.99
C GLY A 33 2.93 -6.12 6.93
N PHE A 34 2.79 -5.40 5.82
CA PHE A 34 3.41 -4.09 5.62
C PHE A 34 2.77 -3.03 6.53
N LEU A 35 3.62 -2.20 7.12
CA LEU A 35 3.26 -0.99 7.87
C LEU A 35 4.08 0.18 7.35
N ALA A 36 3.65 1.40 7.67
CA ALA A 36 4.39 2.63 7.42
C ALA A 36 4.59 3.39 8.74
N GLU A 37 5.79 3.93 8.93
CA GLU A 37 6.07 4.85 10.04
C GLU A 37 5.31 6.17 9.86
N THR A 38 4.94 6.83 10.98
CA THR A 38 4.21 8.10 10.97
C THR A 38 4.91 9.18 10.15
N ALA A 39 6.25 9.17 10.09
CA ALA A 39 7.03 10.09 9.27
C ALA A 39 6.65 10.04 7.78
N GLY A 40 6.23 8.87 7.28
CA GLY A 40 5.78 8.69 5.90
C GLY A 40 4.36 9.20 5.61
N LEU A 41 3.58 9.53 6.65
CA LEU A 41 2.18 9.91 6.51
C LEU A 41 1.96 11.41 6.29
N ALA A 42 2.94 12.26 6.59
CA ALA A 42 2.77 13.72 6.58
C ALA A 42 2.31 14.30 5.22
N ALA A 43 2.74 13.70 4.11
CA ALA A 43 2.33 14.08 2.75
C ALA A 43 1.52 12.98 2.04
N ALA A 44 1.10 11.95 2.78
CA ALA A 44 0.36 10.84 2.21
C ALA A 44 -1.10 11.24 1.99
N THR A 45 -1.68 10.76 0.89
CA THR A 45 -3.13 10.85 0.66
C THR A 45 -3.81 9.72 1.42
N ASP A 46 -4.85 10.04 2.21
CA ASP A 46 -5.71 9.02 2.79
C ASP A 46 -6.55 8.34 1.69
N ILE A 47 -6.38 7.03 1.56
CA ILE A 47 -7.10 6.20 0.59
C ILE A 47 -8.05 5.20 1.26
N SER A 48 -8.33 5.34 2.55
CA SER A 48 -9.13 4.38 3.32
C SER A 48 -10.53 4.18 2.72
N ALA A 49 -11.14 5.25 2.18
CA ALA A 49 -12.45 5.21 1.52
C ALA A 49 -12.51 4.29 0.28
N TYR A 50 -11.38 3.92 -0.32
CA TYR A 50 -11.33 3.02 -1.48
C TYR A 50 -11.37 1.53 -1.09
N GLY A 51 -11.22 1.20 0.19
CA GLY A 51 -11.19 -0.19 0.66
C GLY A 51 -9.97 -0.99 0.20
N GLY A 52 -8.95 -0.33 -0.37
CA GLY A 52 -7.70 -0.98 -0.76
C GLY A 52 -6.98 -0.34 -1.95
N TRP A 53 -5.69 -0.67 -2.08
CA TRP A 53 -4.80 -0.11 -3.10
C TRP A 53 -5.27 -0.33 -4.54
N ARG A 54 -5.79 -1.54 -4.84
CA ARG A 54 -6.24 -1.89 -6.21
C ARG A 54 -7.41 -1.02 -6.66
N SER A 55 -8.38 -0.78 -5.78
CA SER A 55 -9.54 0.09 -6.05
C SER A 55 -9.10 1.54 -6.24
N TYR A 56 -8.18 2.02 -5.39
CA TYR A 56 -7.59 3.35 -5.55
C TYR A 56 -6.90 3.52 -6.90
N ILE A 57 -6.01 2.61 -7.30
CA ILE A 57 -5.31 2.67 -8.59
C ILE A 57 -6.28 2.58 -9.77
N ALA A 58 -7.28 1.71 -9.72
CA ALA A 58 -8.28 1.60 -10.79
C ALA A 58 -9.02 2.93 -10.99
N ARG A 59 -9.42 3.57 -9.88
CA ARG A 59 -10.08 4.87 -9.90
C ARG A 59 -9.16 5.98 -10.41
N THR A 60 -7.93 6.02 -9.94
CA THR A 60 -6.93 7.01 -10.38
C THR A 60 -6.69 6.90 -11.88
N ASN A 61 -6.52 5.68 -12.41
CA ASN A 61 -6.33 5.45 -13.84
C ASN A 61 -7.55 5.85 -14.68
N GLU A 62 -8.76 5.60 -14.18
CA GLU A 62 -9.98 6.06 -14.85
C GLU A 62 -10.03 7.58 -14.96
N ILE A 63 -9.69 8.29 -13.88
CA ILE A 63 -9.62 9.75 -13.86
C ILE A 63 -8.59 10.26 -14.87
N GLN A 64 -7.37 9.69 -14.87
CA GLN A 64 -6.32 10.10 -15.81
C GLN A 64 -6.76 9.95 -17.27
N ARG A 65 -7.33 8.79 -17.65
CA ARG A 65 -7.85 8.58 -19.01
C ARG A 65 -8.93 9.58 -19.41
N ARG A 66 -9.81 9.96 -18.48
CA ARG A 66 -10.86 10.95 -18.76
C ARG A 66 -10.26 12.33 -19.01
N LEU A 67 -9.26 12.73 -18.24
CA LEU A 67 -8.56 14.01 -18.42
C LEU A 67 -7.81 14.06 -19.75
N GLU A 68 -7.14 12.97 -20.13
CA GLU A 68 -6.40 12.86 -21.40
C GLU A 68 -7.33 12.86 -22.63
N SER A 69 -8.60 12.46 -22.47
CA SER A 69 -9.59 12.41 -23.56
C SER A 69 -10.27 13.75 -23.86
N VAL A 70 -10.03 14.80 -23.07
CA VAL A 70 -10.60 16.13 -23.31
C VAL A 70 -9.71 16.87 -24.34
N PRO A 71 -10.21 17.20 -25.54
CA PRO A 71 -9.41 17.90 -26.53
C PRO A 71 -9.04 19.31 -26.03
N SER A 72 -7.75 19.66 -26.13
CA SER A 72 -7.27 21.01 -25.89
C SER A 72 -7.83 21.94 -26.96
N ASN A 73 -8.61 22.94 -26.53
CA ASN A 73 -9.13 24.01 -27.40
C ASN A 73 -8.09 25.11 -27.59
#